data_AF-A0A960PEN2-F1
#
_entry.id   AF-A0A960PEN2-F1
#
_cell.length_a   1.000
_cell.length_b   1.000
_cell.length_c   1.000
_cell.angle_alpha   90.00
_cell.angle_beta   90.00
_cell.angle_gamma   90.00
#
_symmetry.space_group_name_H-M   'P 1'
#
loop_
_entity.id
_entity.type
_entity.pdbx_description
1 polymer ?
#
loop_
_entity_poly.entity_id
_entity_poly.type
_entity_poly.pdbx_seq_one_letter_code
_entity_poly.pdbx_strand_id
1 'polypeptide(L)'
;MPKIQTKISIESSERLTIKRKRYSIRAWCDACNRQSIMIVPSEAAFLASQDIDSIIYLMFSNRLHVRHVDKKGLFVCLISLCLQSFEIELDDSDKESDVELIELEAGSSAYDLLFKD
;
A
#
# COMPACT_ATOMS: atom_id res chain seq x y z
N MET A 1 32.30 -28.56 -40.36
CA MET A 1 31.15 -27.63 -40.38
C MET A 1 31.06 -26.96 -39.01
N PRO A 2 31.07 -25.62 -38.91
CA PRO A 2 30.99 -24.93 -37.64
C PRO A 2 29.60 -25.12 -37.01
N LYS A 3 29.57 -25.45 -35.71
CA LYS A 3 28.33 -25.58 -34.92
C LYS A 3 27.85 -24.18 -34.54
N ILE A 4 26.65 -23.81 -35.00
CA ILE A 4 26.00 -22.57 -34.58
C ILE A 4 25.21 -22.87 -33.30
N GLN A 5 25.52 -22.15 -32.21
CA GLN A 5 24.77 -22.20 -30.97
C GLN A 5 23.94 -20.92 -30.83
N THR A 6 22.62 -21.08 -30.79
CA THR A 6 21.68 -19.98 -30.54
C THR A 6 21.26 -20.02 -29.08
N LYS A 7 21.56 -18.95 -28.34
CA LYS A 7 21.15 -18.79 -26.94
C LYS A 7 19.82 -18.04 -26.90
N ILE A 8 18.78 -18.68 -26.37
CA ILE A 8 17.45 -18.07 -26.20
C ILE A 8 17.27 -17.77 -24.72
N SER A 9 17.05 -16.50 -24.37
CA SER A 9 16.70 -16.07 -23.03
C SER A 9 15.22 -15.68 -23.01
N ILE A 10 14.45 -16.24 -22.07
CA ILE A 10 13.04 -15.91 -21.86
C ILE A 10 12.98 -15.08 -20.58
N GLU A 11 12.51 -13.83 -20.68
CA GLU A 11 12.16 -13.04 -19.51
C GLU A 11 10.74 -13.40 -19.08
N SER A 12 10.60 -13.92 -17.87
CA SER A 12 9.30 -14.18 -17.24
C SER A 12 9.02 -13.12 -16.19
N SER A 13 8.00 -12.29 -16.43
CA SER A 13 7.47 -11.36 -15.42
C SER A 13 6.25 -11.97 -14.73
N GLU A 14 6.28 -12.10 -13.41
CA GLU A 14 5.12 -12.49 -12.63
C GLU A 14 4.28 -11.26 -12.25
N ARG A 15 2.95 -11.37 -12.33
CA ARG A 15 2.02 -10.29 -11.98
C ARG A 15 1.05 -10.75 -10.91
N LEU A 16 1.24 -10.26 -9.68
CA LEU A 16 0.27 -10.44 -8.60
C LEU A 16 -0.84 -9.38 -8.71
N THR A 17 -2.11 -9.82 -8.77
CA THR A 17 -3.27 -8.93 -8.73
C THR A 17 -4.00 -9.06 -7.40
N ILE A 18 -3.84 -8.10 -6.51
CA ILE A 18 -4.53 -8.06 -5.21
C ILE A 18 -5.87 -7.33 -5.38
N LYS A 19 -6.98 -8.06 -5.24
CA LYS A 19 -8.34 -7.48 -5.26
C LYS A 19 -8.81 -7.20 -3.84
N ARG A 20 -8.87 -5.91 -3.48
CA ARG A 20 -9.49 -5.45 -2.23
C ARG A 20 -10.93 -4.97 -2.50
N LYS A 21 -11.83 -5.23 -1.55
CA LYS A 21 -13.18 -4.62 -1.54
C LYS A 21 -13.03 -3.12 -1.24
N ARG A 22 -12.89 -2.31 -2.29
CA ARG A 22 -12.76 -0.85 -2.18
C ARG A 22 -14.13 -0.20 -2.07
N TYR A 23 -14.38 0.47 -0.94
CA TYR A 23 -15.56 1.33 -0.78
C TYR A 23 -15.23 2.72 -1.33
N SER A 24 -15.48 2.90 -2.62
CA SER A 24 -15.44 4.20 -3.27
C SER A 24 -16.80 4.52 -3.89
N ILE A 25 -17.13 5.79 -3.94
CA ILE A 25 -18.33 6.31 -4.58
C ILE A 25 -17.96 7.49 -5.46
N ARG A 26 -18.73 7.75 -6.51
CA ARG A 26 -18.67 9.03 -7.23
C ARG A 26 -19.71 9.96 -6.65
N ALA A 27 -19.27 11.09 -6.12
CA ALA A 27 -20.16 12.13 -5.61
C ALA A 27 -19.61 13.51 -5.97
N TRP A 28 -20.47 14.53 -5.88
CA TRP A 28 -20.05 15.91 -6.03
C TRP A 28 -19.19 16.33 -4.83
N CYS A 29 -18.10 17.04 -5.06
CA CYS A 29 -17.31 17.69 -4.01
C CYS A 29 -17.55 19.19 -4.09
N ASP A 30 -18.10 19.79 -3.02
CA ASP A 30 -18.47 21.21 -3.03
C ASP A 30 -17.24 22.11 -3.11
N ALA A 31 -16.16 21.75 -2.40
CA ALA A 31 -14.91 22.51 -2.42
C ALA A 31 -14.13 22.39 -3.74
N CYS A 32 -14.18 21.25 -4.43
CA CYS A 32 -13.59 21.10 -5.77
C CYS A 32 -14.51 21.56 -6.90
N ASN A 33 -15.79 21.84 -6.62
CA ASN A 33 -16.84 22.18 -7.59
C ASN A 33 -16.91 21.20 -8.79
N ARG A 34 -16.74 19.90 -8.53
CA ARG A 34 -16.80 18.85 -9.56
C ARG A 34 -17.17 17.50 -8.99
N GLN A 35 -17.59 16.58 -9.87
CA GLN A 35 -17.75 15.18 -9.51
C GLN A 35 -16.37 14.54 -9.27
N SER A 36 -16.18 13.94 -8.11
CA SER A 36 -14.94 13.27 -7.70
C SER A 36 -15.22 11.86 -7.24
N ILE A 37 -14.18 11.02 -7.32
CA ILE A 37 -14.13 9.79 -6.53
C ILE A 37 -13.96 10.21 -5.06
N MET A 38 -14.81 9.64 -4.21
CA MET A 38 -14.80 9.78 -2.77
C MET A 38 -14.53 8.41 -2.17
N ILE A 39 -13.65 8.32 -1.19
CA ILE A 39 -13.18 7.07 -0.58
C ILE A 39 -13.37 7.10 0.93
N VAL A 40 -13.52 5.94 1.56
CA VAL A 40 -13.59 5.85 3.03
C VAL A 40 -12.24 6.22 3.68
N PRO A 41 -12.22 6.69 4.94
CA PRO A 41 -10.99 7.11 5.62
C PRO A 41 -9.90 6.03 5.64
N SER A 42 -10.27 4.75 5.82
CA SER A 42 -9.31 3.64 5.80
C SER A 42 -8.62 3.45 4.44
N GLU A 43 -9.32 3.71 3.33
CA GLU A 43 -8.72 3.66 1.99
C GLU A 43 -7.86 4.90 1.73
N ALA A 44 -8.26 6.07 2.25
CA ALA A 44 -7.44 7.27 2.19
C ALA A 44 -6.11 7.10 2.95
N ALA A 45 -6.16 6.50 4.14
CA ALA A 45 -4.98 6.17 4.95
C ALA A 45 -4.02 5.25 4.17
N PHE A 46 -4.57 4.20 3.58
CA PHE A 46 -3.80 3.28 2.75
C PHE A 46 -3.17 3.96 1.52
N LEU A 47 -3.91 4.82 0.81
CA LEU A 47 -3.39 5.50 -0.39
C LEU A 47 -2.36 6.57 -0.06
N ALA A 48 -2.44 7.19 1.12
CA ALA A 48 -1.50 8.21 1.58
C ALA A 48 -0.30 7.61 2.34
N SER A 49 -0.26 6.29 2.53
CA SER A 49 0.70 5.62 3.43
C SER A 49 0.73 6.25 4.83
N GLN A 50 -0.45 6.59 5.35
CA GLN A 50 -0.63 7.16 6.69
C GLN A 50 -1.46 6.22 7.55
N ASP A 51 -1.39 6.40 8.87
CA ASP A 51 -2.34 5.78 9.78
C ASP A 51 -3.73 6.44 9.66
N ILE A 52 -4.75 5.72 10.12
CA ILE A 52 -6.14 6.18 10.01
C ILE A 52 -6.42 7.40 10.89
N ASP A 53 -5.74 7.52 12.03
CA ASP A 53 -5.95 8.61 12.98
C ASP A 53 -5.41 9.93 12.43
N SER A 54 -4.28 9.90 11.73
CA SER A 54 -3.73 11.02 10.96
C SER A 54 -4.71 11.49 9.88
N ILE A 55 -5.33 10.58 9.13
CA ILE A 55 -6.37 10.96 8.16
C ILE A 55 -7.57 11.58 8.85
N ILE A 56 -8.04 11.00 9.96
CA ILE A 56 -9.16 11.53 10.75
C ILE A 56 -8.84 12.94 11.26
N TYR A 57 -7.62 13.16 11.75
CA TYR A 57 -7.14 14.49 12.15
C TYR A 57 -7.15 15.48 10.98
N LEU A 58 -6.67 15.09 9.81
CA LEU A 58 -6.70 15.92 8.60
C LEU A 58 -8.13 16.26 8.15
N MET A 59 -9.07 15.34 8.33
CA MET A 59 -10.49 15.56 8.08
C MET A 59 -11.07 16.61 9.04
N PHE A 60 -10.84 16.47 10.35
CA PHE A 60 -11.37 17.40 11.36
C PHE A 60 -10.68 18.76 11.38
N SER A 61 -9.42 18.84 10.92
CA SER A 61 -8.70 20.10 10.72
C SER A 61 -9.05 20.81 9.40
N ASN A 62 -10.05 20.31 8.67
CA ASN A 62 -10.54 20.86 7.40
C ASN A 62 -9.45 20.97 6.31
N ARG A 63 -8.42 20.11 6.37
CA ARG A 63 -7.36 20.01 5.36
C ARG A 63 -7.74 19.09 4.20
N LEU A 64 -8.73 18.21 4.42
CA LEU A 64 -9.29 17.34 3.39
C LEU A 64 -10.75 17.71 3.12
N HIS A 65 -11.19 17.57 1.87
CA HIS A 65 -12.60 17.75 1.56
C HIS A 65 -13.35 16.48 1.94
N VAL A 66 -14.31 16.63 2.84
CA VAL A 66 -15.09 15.52 3.38
C VAL A 66 -16.54 15.67 2.97
N ARG A 67 -17.20 14.54 2.70
CA ARG A 67 -18.65 14.49 2.48
C ARG A 67 -19.26 13.37 3.29
N HIS A 68 -20.30 13.69 4.05
CA HIS A 68 -21.16 12.68 4.66
C HIS A 68 -22.15 12.15 3.61
N VAL A 69 -22.26 10.84 3.49
CA VAL A 69 -23.22 10.18 2.61
C VAL A 69 -24.14 9.32 3.45
N ASP A 70 -25.44 9.58 3.31
CA ASP A 70 -26.48 8.95 4.12
C ASP A 70 -26.32 7.42 4.16
N LYS A 71 -26.37 6.87 5.37
CA LYS A 71 -26.21 5.43 5.68
C LYS A 71 -24.85 4.82 5.36
N LYS A 72 -23.92 5.55 4.73
CA LYS A 72 -22.58 5.07 4.35
C LYS A 72 -21.45 5.73 5.14
N GLY A 73 -21.73 6.82 5.84
CA GLY A 73 -20.77 7.51 6.69
C GLY A 73 -19.97 8.58 5.94
N LEU A 74 -18.78 8.88 6.46
CA LEU A 74 -17.89 9.91 5.94
C LEU A 74 -17.01 9.38 4.81
N PHE A 75 -16.85 10.20 3.77
CA PHE A 75 -15.93 9.94 2.67
C PHE A 75 -15.02 11.14 2.43
N VAL A 76 -13.80 10.85 2.02
CA VAL A 76 -12.73 11.79 1.68
C VAL A 76 -12.66 11.93 0.17
N CYS A 77 -12.54 13.17 -0.32
CA CYS A 77 -12.30 13.44 -1.72
C CYS A 77 -10.89 13.01 -2.13
N LEU A 78 -10.79 12.16 -3.16
CA LEU A 78 -9.50 11.70 -3.66
C LEU A 78 -8.62 12.85 -4.15
N ILE A 79 -9.20 13.89 -4.74
CA ILE A 79 -8.44 15.05 -5.22
C ILE A 79 -7.79 15.81 -4.07
N SER A 80 -8.53 16.13 -3.00
CA SER A 80 -7.92 16.82 -1.86
C SER A 80 -6.85 15.97 -1.22
N LEU A 81 -7.03 14.64 -1.19
CA LEU A 81 -6.01 13.72 -0.70
C LEU A 81 -4.74 13.77 -1.55
N CYS A 82 -4.85 13.75 -2.88
CA CYS A 82 -3.68 13.80 -3.77
C CYS A 82 -2.96 15.16 -3.76
N LEU A 83 -3.65 16.23 -3.36
CA LEU A 83 -3.06 17.56 -3.22
C LEU A 83 -2.45 17.79 -1.83
N GLN A 84 -2.72 16.90 -0.88
CA GLN A 84 -2.15 16.97 0.46
C GLN A 84 -0.68 16.55 0.40
N SER A 85 0.21 17.41 0.88
CA SER A 85 1.59 17.07 1.14
C SER A 85 1.66 16.21 2.41
N PHE A 86 2.00 14.94 2.24
CA PHE A 86 2.42 14.07 3.34
C PHE A 86 3.94 14.15 3.38
N GLU A 87 4.48 14.73 4.45
CA GLU A 87 5.90 14.63 4.72
C GLU A 87 6.17 13.16 5.06
N ILE A 88 6.74 12.43 4.10
CA ILE A 88 7.27 11.10 4.37
C ILE A 88 8.57 11.37 5.09
N GLU A 89 8.55 11.27 6.42
CA GLU A 89 9.78 11.06 7.18
C GLU A 89 10.32 9.70 6.72
N LEU A 90 11.19 9.73 5.72
CA LEU A 90 12.08 8.60 5.46
C LEU A 90 12.98 8.56 6.68
N ASP A 91 12.64 7.65 7.59
CA ASP A 91 13.51 7.29 8.69
C ASP A 91 14.74 6.63 8.06
N ASP A 92 15.71 7.45 7.65
CA ASP A 92 17.03 7.06 7.14
C ASP A 92 17.88 6.38 8.23
N SER A 93 17.25 5.86 9.29
CA SER A 93 17.87 4.92 10.22
C SER A 93 17.96 3.52 9.58
N ASP A 94 18.61 3.46 8.42
CA ASP A 94 19.53 2.37 8.11
C ASP A 94 20.66 2.41 9.16
N LYS A 95 20.31 2.00 10.38
CA LYS A 95 21.31 1.39 11.24
C LYS A 95 21.73 0.15 10.47
N GLU A 96 22.97 0.16 9.98
CA GLU A 96 23.72 -1.05 9.70
C GLU A 96 23.50 -2.00 10.88
N SER A 97 22.50 -2.89 10.79
CA SER A 97 22.47 -4.05 11.65
C SER A 97 23.58 -4.93 11.11
N ASP A 98 24.71 -4.91 11.82
CA ASP A 98 25.75 -5.92 11.71
C ASP A 98 25.08 -7.29 11.59
N VAL A 99 25.05 -7.82 10.38
CA VAL A 99 24.64 -9.19 10.13
C VAL A 99 25.79 -10.03 10.67
N GLU A 100 25.72 -10.42 11.94
CA GLU A 100 26.53 -11.51 12.46
C GLU A 100 26.21 -12.76 11.62
N LEU A 101 27.10 -13.06 10.70
CA LEU A 101 27.19 -14.34 10.01
C LEU A 101 27.37 -15.42 11.08
N ILE A 102 26.27 -16.04 11.49
CA ILE A 102 26.32 -17.31 12.20
C ILE A 102 26.71 -18.35 11.15
N GLU A 103 27.99 -18.72 11.13
CA GLU A 103 28.45 -19.94 10.46
C GLU A 103 27.83 -21.15 11.18
N LEU A 104 26.70 -21.63 10.68
CA LEU A 104 26.18 -22.94 11.06
C LEU A 104 26.94 -24.00 10.25
N GLU A 105 28.02 -24.51 10.84
CA GLU A 105 28.62 -25.76 10.44
C GLU A 105 27.59 -26.91 10.57
N ALA A 106 27.37 -27.59 9.46
CA ALA A 106 27.03 -29.00 9.30
C ALA A 106 26.01 -29.66 10.26
N GLY A 107 24.83 -29.99 9.73
CA GLY A 107 23.93 -30.94 10.37
C GLY A 107 22.71 -31.30 9.54
N SER A 108 22.88 -32.16 8.53
CA SER A 108 21.78 -32.85 7.86
C SER A 108 20.90 -33.59 8.89
N SER A 109 19.60 -33.33 8.95
CA SER A 109 18.55 -34.32 9.25
C SER A 109 17.14 -33.71 9.38
N ALA A 110 16.20 -34.35 8.68
CA ALA A 110 14.78 -34.49 8.99
C ALA A 110 13.86 -33.25 8.90
N TYR A 111 13.20 -33.16 7.74
CA TYR A 111 11.76 -32.94 7.72
C TYR A 111 11.08 -33.92 8.68
N ASP A 112 10.41 -33.42 9.71
CA ASP A 112 9.10 -33.89 10.16
C ASP A 112 8.64 -33.13 11.41
N LEU A 113 7.32 -33.04 11.56
CA LEU A 113 6.56 -32.45 12.68
C LEU A 113 6.48 -30.91 12.59
N LEU A 114 5.35 -30.27 12.29
CA LEU A 114 4.10 -30.34 13.05
C LEU A 114 2.95 -29.73 12.23
N PHE A 115 2.09 -30.57 11.64
CA PHE A 115 0.68 -30.25 11.42
C PHE A 115 -0.16 -31.37 12.05
N LYS A 116 -0.54 -31.12 13.31
CA LYS A 116 -1.64 -31.68 14.09
C LYS A 116 -2.02 -30.53 15.04
N ASP A 117 -3.24 -30.01 15.10
CA ASP A 117 -4.57 -30.52 14.79
C ASP A 117 -5.45 -29.43 14.13
#